data_AF-A0A6J5BPY4-F1
#
_entry.id   AF-A0A6J5BPY4-F1
#
_cell.length_a   1.000
_cell.length_b   1.000
_cell.length_c   1.000
_cell.angle_alpha   90.00
_cell.angle_beta   90.00
_cell.angle_gamma   90.00
#
_symmetry.space_group_name_H-M   'P 1'
#
loop_
_entity.id
_entity.type
_entity.pdbx_description
1 polymer ?
#
loop_
_entity_poly.entity_id
_entity_poly.type
_entity_poly.pdbx_seq_one_letter_code
_entity_poly.pdbx_strand_id
1 'polypeptide(L)'
;MAALGGGARDQRMARMLAGFLGHAVERCGDDETGARGAAGYAALSQGLDAADCLPAPCEQVAPDPHEQAAHTDFYGQFHRVVESLAPAFGQLSGAAR
;
A
#
# COMPACT_ATOMS: atom_id res chain seq x y z
N MET A 1 -5.89 0.46 -5.40
CA MET A 1 -5.24 1.20 -4.28
C MET A 1 -3.80 1.46 -4.68
N ALA A 2 -3.25 2.65 -4.41
CA ALA A 2 -1.85 2.95 -4.74
C ALA A 2 -0.92 2.73 -3.54
N ALA A 3 0.21 2.06 -3.75
CA ALA A 3 1.29 1.89 -2.79
C ALA A 3 2.46 2.81 -3.14
N LEU A 4 2.92 3.58 -2.15
CA LEU A 4 3.97 4.59 -2.28
C LEU A 4 5.04 4.41 -1.19
N GLY A 5 6.22 4.99 -1.42
CA GLY A 5 7.35 4.94 -0.50
C GLY A 5 8.26 3.72 -0.71
N GLY A 6 9.29 3.59 0.13
CA GLY A 6 10.37 2.62 -0.10
C GLY A 6 9.91 1.16 -0.24
N GLY A 7 8.85 0.77 0.47
CA GLY A 7 8.28 -0.58 0.35
C GLY A 7 7.61 -0.87 -0.99
N ALA A 8 7.09 0.15 -1.69
CA ALA A 8 6.44 0.00 -3.00
C ALA A 8 7.44 -0.20 -4.16
N ARG A 9 8.75 0.00 -3.91
CA ARG A 9 9.81 -0.31 -4.87
C ARG A 9 9.97 -1.81 -5.11
N ASP A 10 9.75 -2.64 -4.08
CA ASP A 10 9.89 -4.09 -4.19
C ASP A 10 8.58 -4.72 -4.69
N GLN A 11 8.64 -5.35 -5.87
CA GLN A 11 7.50 -6.03 -6.48
C GLN A 11 6.93 -7.14 -5.58
N ARG A 12 7.76 -7.82 -4.79
CA ARG A 12 7.33 -8.88 -3.87
C ARG A 12 6.46 -8.31 -2.74
N MET A 13 6.81 -7.11 -2.26
CA MET A 13 6.01 -6.41 -1.26
C MET A 13 4.66 -5.97 -1.84
N ALA A 14 4.65 -5.41 -3.05
CA ALA A 14 3.41 -5.04 -3.73
C ALA A 14 2.49 -6.25 -3.98
N ARG A 15 3.07 -7.40 -4.37
CA ARG A 15 2.32 -8.66 -4.57
C ARG A 15 1.74 -9.20 -3.26
N MET A 16 2.53 -9.17 -2.18
CA MET A 16 2.05 -9.55 -0.85
C MET A 16 0.90 -8.65 -0.38
N LEU A 17 1.02 -7.33 -0.57
CA LEU A 17 -0.05 -6.38 -0.26
C LEU A 17 -1.32 -6.65 -1.07
N ALA A 18 -1.19 -6.88 -2.39
CA ALA A 18 -2.32 -7.24 -3.24
C ALA A 18 -2.99 -8.54 -2.76
N GLY A 19 -2.19 -9.55 -2.37
CA GLY A 19 -2.65 -10.81 -1.81
C GLY A 19 -3.47 -10.64 -0.53
N PHE A 20 -2.98 -9.85 0.43
CA PHE A 20 -3.70 -9.59 1.68
C PHE A 20 -4.95 -8.71 1.50
N LEU A 21 -4.90 -7.74 0.57
CA LEU A 21 -6.04 -6.87 0.28
C LEU A 21 -7.10 -7.54 -0.60
N GLY A 22 -6.74 -8.63 -1.29
CA GLY A 22 -7.60 -9.32 -2.25
C GLY A 22 -7.91 -8.50 -3.51
N HIS A 23 -7.20 -7.40 -3.75
CA HIS A 23 -7.44 -6.45 -4.84
C HIS A 23 -6.12 -6.01 -5.46
N ALA A 24 -6.17 -5.56 -6.72
CA ALA A 24 -4.98 -5.05 -7.40
C ALA A 24 -4.41 -3.80 -6.71
N VAL A 25 -3.08 -3.76 -6.59
CA VAL A 25 -2.31 -2.65 -6.03
C VAL A 25 -1.51 -2.01 -7.15
N GLU A 26 -1.67 -0.70 -7.28
CA GLU A 26 -0.86 0.11 -8.17
C GLU A 26 0.42 0.53 -7.44
N ARG A 27 1.60 0.19 -7.96
CA ARG A 27 2.87 0.62 -7.41
C ARG A 27 3.47 1.69 -8.31
N CYS A 28 3.80 2.84 -7.75
CA CYS A 28 4.35 3.96 -8.51
C CYS A 28 5.81 4.29 -8.13
N GLY A 29 6.50 3.37 -7.43
CA GLY A 29 7.92 3.50 -7.11
C GLY A 29 8.26 4.75 -6.28
N ASP A 30 9.40 5.39 -6.60
CA ASP A 30 9.86 6.67 -6.04
C ASP A 30 9.14 7.88 -6.59
N ASP A 31 7.84 7.74 -6.75
CA ASP A 31 7.08 8.85 -7.26
C ASP A 31 7.05 9.98 -6.23
N GLU A 32 7.63 11.10 -6.65
CA GLU A 32 7.54 12.41 -5.99
C GLU A 32 6.10 12.94 -6.11
N THR A 33 5.12 12.19 -5.61
CA THR A 33 3.69 12.41 -5.81
C THR A 33 3.25 13.82 -5.44
N GLY A 34 3.89 14.42 -4.42
CA GLY A 34 3.68 15.82 -4.04
C GLY A 34 4.15 16.82 -5.09
N ALA A 35 5.40 16.69 -5.57
CA ALA A 35 5.96 17.60 -6.56
C ALA A 35 5.25 17.46 -7.92
N ARG A 36 4.99 16.21 -8.34
CA ARG A 36 4.20 15.95 -9.54
C ARG A 36 2.77 16.49 -9.41
N GLY A 37 2.13 16.32 -8.26
CA GLY A 37 0.78 16.86 -8.03
C GLY A 37 0.74 18.38 -8.24
N ALA A 38 1.72 19.10 -7.70
CA ALA A 38 1.84 20.55 -7.89
C ALA A 38 2.08 20.93 -9.36
N ALA A 39 2.98 20.23 -10.04
CA ALA A 39 3.27 20.49 -11.45
C ALA A 39 2.10 20.12 -12.37
N GLY A 40 1.34 19.07 -12.06
CA GLY A 40 0.10 18.70 -12.76
C GLY A 40 -0.98 19.76 -12.58
N TYR A 41 -1.14 20.32 -11.38
CA TYR A 41 -2.05 21.44 -11.15
C TYR A 41 -1.66 22.69 -11.95
N ALA A 42 -0.36 23.00 -12.03
CA ALA A 42 0.14 24.08 -12.87
C ALA A 42 -0.14 23.82 -14.37
N ALA A 43 0.05 22.59 -14.86
CA ALA A 43 -0.26 22.21 -16.24
C ALA A 43 -1.74 22.42 -16.59
N LEU A 44 -2.66 22.04 -15.69
CA LEU A 44 -4.10 22.27 -15.87
C LEU A 44 -4.43 23.76 -16.06
N SER A 45 -3.73 24.66 -15.34
CA SER A 45 -3.93 26.11 -15.51
C SER A 45 -3.53 26.63 -16.89
N GLN A 46 -2.69 25.89 -17.60
CA GLN A 46 -2.24 26.20 -18.97
C GLN A 46 -3.09 25.51 -20.04
N GLY A 47 -4.19 24.83 -19.65
CA GLY A 47 -5.02 24.04 -20.55
C GLY A 47 -4.33 22.77 -21.08
N LEU A 48 -3.28 22.32 -20.39
CA LEU A 48 -2.57 21.09 -20.73
C LEU A 48 -3.12 19.93 -19.90
N ASP A 49 -3.11 18.73 -20.48
CA ASP A 49 -3.39 17.51 -19.71
C ASP A 49 -2.19 17.15 -18.83
N ALA A 50 -2.41 17.08 -17.52
CA ALA A 50 -1.40 16.71 -16.54
C ALA A 50 -0.89 15.27 -16.76
N ALA A 51 -1.73 14.37 -17.27
CA ALA A 51 -1.36 12.98 -17.53
C ALA A 51 -0.33 12.86 -18.65
N ASP A 52 -0.43 13.72 -19.67
CA ASP A 52 0.49 13.75 -20.81
C ASP A 52 1.82 14.43 -20.45
N CYS A 53 1.77 15.43 -19.57
CA CYS A 53 2.95 16.21 -19.19
C CYS A 53 3.84 15.50 -18.17
N LEU A 54 3.25 14.71 -17.27
CA LEU A 54 3.94 14.13 -16.12
C LEU A 54 3.46 12.68 -15.87
N PRO A 55 3.71 11.74 -16.79
CA PRO A 55 3.27 10.37 -16.61
C PRO A 55 3.94 9.74 -15.39
N ALA A 56 3.14 9.07 -14.56
CA ALA A 56 3.62 8.23 -13.46
C ALA A 56 3.90 6.82 -13.99
N PRO A 57 5.09 6.23 -13.80
CA PRO A 57 5.42 4.89 -14.28
C PRO A 57 4.82 3.83 -13.34
N CYS A 58 3.51 3.87 -13.15
CA CYS A 58 2.81 2.97 -12.24
C CYS A 58 2.59 1.59 -12.88
N GLU A 59 2.80 0.54 -12.11
CA GLU A 59 2.52 -0.85 -12.49
C GLU A 59 1.36 -1.36 -11.64
N GLN A 60 0.38 -2.03 -12.27
CA GLN A 60 -0.63 -2.78 -11.54
C GLN A 60 -0.12 -4.18 -11.19
N VAL A 61 -0.14 -4.49 -9.91
CA VAL A 61 0.16 -5.82 -9.37
C VAL A 61 -1.14 -6.45 -8.88
N ALA A 62 -1.56 -7.52 -9.55
CA ALA A 62 -2.75 -8.28 -9.18
C ALA A 62 -2.46 -9.31 -8.07
N PRO A 63 -3.44 -9.65 -7.24
CA PRO A 63 -3.32 -10.78 -6.31
C PRO A 63 -3.13 -12.09 -7.08
N ASP A 64 -2.35 -13.00 -6.50
CA ASP A 64 -2.25 -14.37 -7.01
C ASP A 64 -3.41 -15.23 -6.48
N PRO A 65 -4.29 -15.76 -7.36
CA PRO A 65 -5.40 -16.61 -6.94
C PRO A 65 -4.96 -17.88 -6.19
N HIS A 66 -3.77 -18.40 -6.49
CA HIS A 66 -3.26 -19.61 -5.85
C HIS A 66 -2.84 -19.37 -4.39
N GLU A 67 -2.50 -18.14 -4.03
CA GLU A 67 -2.04 -17.77 -2.68
C GLU A 67 -3.18 -17.20 -1.81
N GLN A 68 -4.35 -16.92 -2.39
CA GLN A 68 -5.44 -16.21 -1.70
C GLN A 68 -5.94 -16.93 -0.44
N ALA A 69 -6.02 -18.26 -0.46
CA ALA A 69 -6.40 -19.06 0.70
C ALA A 69 -5.35 -18.96 1.81
N ALA A 70 -4.06 -19.02 1.46
CA ALA A 70 -2.96 -18.91 2.42
C ALA A 70 -2.90 -17.51 3.06
N HIS A 71 -3.10 -16.45 2.27
CA HIS A 71 -3.17 -15.08 2.81
C HIS A 71 -4.35 -14.90 3.77
N THR A 72 -5.52 -15.45 3.44
CA THR A 72 -6.71 -15.38 4.31
C THR A 72 -6.48 -16.10 5.64
N ASP A 73 -5.93 -17.31 5.61
CA ASP A 73 -5.61 -18.09 6.82
C ASP A 73 -4.55 -17.38 7.68
N PHE A 74 -3.46 -16.91 7.06
CA PHE A 74 -2.43 -16.14 7.77
C PHE A 74 -3.01 -14.90 8.46
N TYR A 75 -3.84 -14.13 7.75
CA TYR A 75 -4.45 -12.92 8.31
C TYR A 75 -5.35 -13.23 9.51
N GLY A 76 -6.13 -14.32 9.43
CA GLY A 76 -6.93 -14.81 10.56
C GLY A 76 -6.08 -15.28 11.75
N GLN A 77 -4.96 -15.95 11.49
CA GLN A 77 -4.00 -16.35 12.54
C GLN A 77 -3.34 -15.15 13.20
N PHE A 78 -2.94 -14.16 12.42
CA PHE A 78 -2.34 -12.92 12.91
C PHE A 78 -3.28 -12.20 13.88
N HIS A 79 -4.56 -12.01 13.51
CA HIS A 79 -5.54 -11.38 14.41
C HIS A 79 -5.73 -12.16 15.70
N ARG A 80 -5.81 -13.49 15.65
CA ARG A 80 -5.89 -14.32 16.87
C ARG A 80 -4.69 -14.11 17.79
N VAL A 81 -3.47 -13.98 17.24
CA VAL A 81 -2.27 -13.70 18.03
C VAL A 81 -2.36 -12.31 18.66
N VAL A 82 -2.70 -11.28 17.88
CA VAL A 82 -2.87 -9.91 18.38
C VAL A 82 -3.91 -9.85 19.50
N GLU A 83 -5.07 -10.50 19.33
CA GLU A 83 -6.13 -10.58 20.34
C GLU A 83 -5.64 -11.28 21.62
N SER A 84 -4.90 -12.38 21.49
CA SER A 84 -4.36 -13.09 22.66
C SER A 84 -3.32 -12.28 23.45
N LEU A 85 -2.59 -11.37 22.78
CA LEU A 85 -1.59 -10.50 23.40
C LEU A 85 -2.18 -9.18 23.93
N ALA A 86 -3.40 -8.82 23.54
CA ALA A 86 -4.04 -7.57 23.92
C ALA A 86 -4.05 -7.30 25.44
N PRO A 87 -4.32 -8.30 26.33
CA PRO A 87 -4.26 -8.07 27.77
C PRO A 87 -2.87 -7.69 28.27
N ALA A 88 -1.81 -8.31 27.72
CA ALA A 88 -0.43 -8.01 28.09
C ALA A 88 -0.02 -6.59 27.64
N PHE A 89 -0.41 -6.20 26.43
CA PHE A 89 -0.20 -4.81 25.96
C PHE A 89 -1.00 -3.80 26.78
N GLY A 90 -2.20 -4.15 27.24
CA GLY A 90 -3.00 -3.35 28.17
C GLY A 90 -2.29 -3.13 29.51
N GLN A 91 -1.67 -4.16 30.07
CA GLN A 91 -0.89 -4.04 31.31
C GLN A 91 0.37 -3.18 31.13
N LEU A 92 1.10 -3.34 30.02
CA LEU A 92 2.31 -2.54 29.73
C LEU A 92 1.99 -1.06 29.52
N SER A 93 0.89 -0.75 28.83
CA SER A 93 0.44 0.64 28.61
C SER A 93 -0.16 1.28 29.87
N GLY A 94 -0.79 0.48 30.74
CA GLY A 94 -1.30 0.92 32.04
C GLY A 94 -0.22 1.07 33.11
N ALA A 95 0.82 0.23 33.11
CA ALA A 95 1.95 0.30 34.04
C ALA A 95 2.95 1.42 33.71
N ALA A 96 2.87 1.99 32.50
CA ALA A 96 3.63 3.16 32.09
C ALA A 96 3.01 4.50 32.57
N ARG A 97 1.99 4.46 33.44
CA ARG A 97 1.41 5.62 34.13
C ARG A 97 1.76 5.63 35.61
#